data_AF-A0A1Q6SLL2-F1
#
_entry.id   AF-A0A1Q6SLL2-F1
#
_cell.length_a   1.000
_cell.length_b   1.000
_cell.length_c   1.000
_cell.angle_alpha   90.00
_cell.angle_beta   90.00
_cell.angle_gamma   90.00
#
_symmetry.space_group_name_H-M   'P 1'
#
loop_
_entity.id
_entity.type
_entity.pdbx_description
1 polymer ?
#
loop_
_entity_poly.entity_id
_entity_poly.type
_entity_poly.pdbx_seq_one_letter_code
_entity_poly.pdbx_strand_id
1 'polypeptide(L)'
;MHEYDDAVLECFLENQLQLFPENVAETPEEAEDFLEECMAVVVDSLDEVWDYFDEEGVDLEGQSKEDILDAPEVFDVGDGRYLIVES
;
A
#
# COMPACT_ATOMS: atom_id res chain seq x y z
N MET A 1 -20.17 0.45 0.71
CA MET A 1 -19.55 0.09 -0.57
C MET A 1 -18.13 -0.12 -0.15
N HIS A 2 -17.65 -1.35 -0.15
CA HIS A 2 -16.32 -1.63 0.37
C HIS A 2 -15.32 -0.96 -0.57
N GLU A 3 -14.49 -0.07 -0.03
CA GLU A 3 -13.52 0.72 -0.81
C GLU A 3 -12.35 -0.17 -1.27
N TYR A 4 -12.08 -1.22 -0.48
CA TYR A 4 -11.10 -2.26 -0.73
C TYR A 4 -11.78 -3.63 -0.89
N ASP A 5 -11.20 -4.51 -1.71
CA ASP A 5 -11.66 -5.90 -1.80
C ASP A 5 -10.87 -6.84 -0.90
N ASP A 6 -11.37 -8.07 -0.76
CA ASP A 6 -10.79 -9.08 0.12
C ASP A 6 -9.29 -9.31 -0.13
N ALA A 7 -8.83 -9.24 -1.39
CA ALA A 7 -7.42 -9.47 -1.71
C ALA A 7 -6.51 -8.33 -1.19
N VAL A 8 -6.98 -7.08 -1.28
CA VAL A 8 -6.27 -5.92 -0.73
C VAL A 8 -6.23 -5.98 0.80
N LEU A 9 -7.37 -6.29 1.43
CA LEU A 9 -7.49 -6.39 2.89
C LEU A 9 -6.63 -7.53 3.45
N GLU A 10 -6.64 -8.70 2.81
CA GLU A 10 -5.78 -9.84 3.17
C GLU A 10 -4.29 -9.49 2.99
N CYS A 11 -3.91 -8.86 1.89
CA CYS A 11 -2.54 -8.42 1.64
C CYS A 11 -2.03 -7.49 2.76
N PHE A 12 -2.83 -6.49 3.15
CA PHE A 12 -2.47 -5.59 4.24
C PHE A 12 -2.32 -6.34 5.56
N LEU A 13 -3.30 -7.18 5.94
CA LEU A 13 -3.27 -7.91 7.20
C LEU A 13 -2.04 -8.82 7.34
N GLU A 14 -1.64 -9.48 6.25
CA GLU A 14 -0.48 -10.38 6.23
C GLU A 14 0.86 -9.63 6.32
N ASN A 15 0.93 -8.42 5.75
CA ASN A 15 2.20 -7.70 5.56
C ASN A 15 2.31 -6.41 6.36
N GLN A 16 1.31 -6.00 7.15
CA GLN A 16 1.29 -4.73 7.91
C GLN A 16 2.54 -4.48 8.78
N LEU A 17 3.24 -5.54 9.21
CA LEU A 17 4.48 -5.45 9.97
C LEU A 17 5.69 -4.95 9.18
N GLN A 18 5.58 -4.85 7.84
CA GLN A 18 6.60 -4.21 7.02
C GLN A 18 6.61 -2.69 7.23
N LEU A 19 5.44 -2.11 7.52
CA LEU A 19 5.25 -0.67 7.74
C LEU A 19 5.17 -0.31 9.22
N PHE A 20 4.41 -1.10 10.00
CA PHE A 20 4.13 -0.83 11.41
C PHE A 20 4.92 -1.76 12.33
N PRO A 21 5.32 -1.29 13.53
CA PRO A 21 6.05 -2.12 14.50
C PRO A 21 5.18 -3.21 15.16
N GLU A 22 3.85 -3.12 15.04
CA GLU A 22 2.87 -4.06 15.56
C GLU A 22 1.64 -4.12 14.64
N ASN A 23 0.81 -5.15 14.80
CA ASN A 23 -0.42 -5.24 14.03
C ASN A 23 -1.38 -4.13 14.45
N VAL A 24 -1.77 -3.29 13.49
CA VAL A 24 -2.75 -2.22 13.64
C VAL A 24 -4.18 -2.71 13.39
N ALA A 25 -4.33 -3.84 12.69
CA ALA A 25 -5.61 -4.52 12.44
C ALA A 25 -5.48 -6.05 12.58
N GLU A 26 -6.52 -6.71 13.10
CA GLU A 26 -6.58 -8.18 13.22
C GLU A 26 -7.65 -8.81 12.31
N THR A 27 -8.59 -8.02 11.78
CA THR A 27 -9.69 -8.51 10.94
C THR A 27 -9.86 -7.67 9.66
N PRO A 28 -10.50 -8.20 8.60
CA PRO A 28 -10.74 -7.43 7.38
C PRO A 28 -11.54 -6.14 7.60
N GLU A 29 -12.49 -6.14 8.55
CA GLU A 29 -13.27 -4.95 8.91
C GLU A 29 -12.39 -3.88 9.58
N GLU A 30 -11.51 -4.28 10.51
CA GLU A 30 -10.54 -3.35 11.12
C GLU A 30 -9.50 -2.84 10.12
N ALA A 31 -9.07 -3.70 9.18
CA ALA A 31 -8.16 -3.29 8.11
C ALA A 31 -8.82 -2.28 7.18
N GLU A 32 -10.08 -2.50 6.80
CA GLU A 32 -10.85 -1.56 5.98
C GLU A 32 -10.96 -0.20 6.67
N ASP A 33 -11.40 -0.17 7.94
CA ASP A 33 -11.49 1.06 8.73
C ASP A 33 -10.13 1.78 8.83
N PHE A 34 -9.03 1.04 9.07
CA PHE A 34 -7.69 1.60 9.17
C PHE A 34 -7.21 2.20 7.83
N LEU A 35 -7.40 1.49 6.73
CA LEU A 35 -6.99 1.95 5.41
C LEU A 35 -7.81 3.16 4.94
N GLU A 36 -9.10 3.22 5.28
CA GLU A 36 -9.93 4.41 5.06
C GLU A 36 -9.42 5.61 5.87
N GLU A 37 -9.07 5.42 7.14
CA GLU A 37 -8.50 6.48 8.00
C GLU A 37 -7.13 6.97 7.50
N CYS A 38 -6.28 6.06 7.02
CA CYS A 38 -4.98 6.36 6.41
C CYS A 38 -5.08 6.93 4.99
N MET A 39 -6.27 7.00 4.39
CA MET A 39 -6.49 7.40 2.99
C MET A 39 -5.62 6.58 2.02
N ALA A 40 -5.51 5.28 2.28
CA ALA A 40 -4.70 4.39 1.47
C ALA A 40 -5.20 4.35 0.02
N VAL A 41 -4.29 4.10 -0.92
CA VAL A 41 -4.59 4.15 -2.35
C VAL A 41 -4.27 2.81 -2.98
N VAL A 42 -5.19 2.31 -3.82
CA VAL A 42 -4.95 1.14 -4.67
C VAL A 42 -4.70 1.59 -6.10
N VAL A 43 -3.58 1.16 -6.67
CA VAL A 43 -3.18 1.45 -8.04
C VAL A 43 -2.99 0.17 -8.85
N ASP A 44 -3.16 0.26 -10.17
CA ASP A 44 -3.25 -0.91 -11.06
C ASP A 44 -1.91 -1.24 -11.76
N SER A 45 -0.83 -0.51 -11.46
CA SER A 45 0.49 -0.77 -12.04
C SER A 45 1.65 -0.14 -11.27
N LEU A 46 2.85 -0.65 -11.51
CA LEU A 46 4.10 -0.08 -11.02
C LEU A 46 4.34 1.37 -11.48
N ASP A 47 3.85 1.71 -12.68
CA ASP A 47 3.95 3.07 -13.21
C ASP A 47 3.12 4.05 -12.36
N GLU A 48 1.94 3.64 -11.91
CA GLU A 48 1.08 4.46 -11.04
C GLU A 48 1.63 4.59 -9.62
N VAL A 49 2.31 3.56 -9.10
CA VAL A 49 3.06 3.67 -7.83
C VAL A 49 4.14 4.75 -7.95
N TRP A 50 4.91 4.72 -9.05
CA TRP A 50 5.94 5.73 -9.30
C TRP A 50 5.36 7.13 -9.39
N ASP A 51 4.27 7.29 -10.15
CA ASP A 51 3.61 8.58 -10.33
C ASP A 51 3.05 9.13 -9.00
N TYR A 52 2.51 8.26 -8.12
CA TYR A 52 2.06 8.65 -6.78
C TYR A 52 3.19 9.32 -5.98
N PHE A 53 4.36 8.67 -5.89
CA PHE A 53 5.49 9.21 -5.12
C PHE A 53 6.12 10.45 -5.76
N ASP A 54 6.13 10.56 -7.10
CA ASP A 54 6.57 11.78 -7.80
C ASP A 54 5.62 12.96 -7.52
N GLU A 55 4.30 12.71 -7.47
CA GLU A 55 3.29 13.71 -7.11
C GLU A 55 3.39 14.16 -5.65
N GLU A 56 3.66 13.25 -4.72
CA GLU A 56 3.93 13.54 -3.31
C GLU A 56 5.29 14.23 -3.08
N GLY A 57 6.11 14.35 -4.12
CA GLY A 57 7.39 15.06 -4.09
C GLY A 57 8.53 14.28 -3.43
N VAL A 58 8.45 12.95 -3.45
CA VAL A 58 9.53 12.05 -3.01
C VAL A 58 10.70 12.13 -3.98
N ASP A 59 11.93 12.12 -3.45
CA ASP A 59 13.14 12.14 -4.27
C ASP A 59 13.40 10.75 -4.87
N LEU A 60 13.00 10.60 -6.13
CA LEU A 60 13.21 9.39 -6.92
C LEU A 60 14.51 9.45 -7.76
N GLU A 61 15.35 10.48 -7.61
CA GLU A 61 16.59 10.60 -8.40
C GLU A 61 17.53 9.41 -8.16
N GLY A 62 17.76 8.63 -9.21
CA GLY A 62 18.66 7.47 -9.17
C GLY A 62 18.03 6.18 -8.64
N GLN A 63 16.75 6.21 -8.26
CA GLN A 63 15.96 5.00 -8.00
C GLN A 63 15.41 4.44 -9.32
N SER A 64 15.26 3.12 -9.40
CA SER A 64 14.50 2.47 -10.46
C SER A 64 13.06 2.24 -10.01
N LYS A 65 12.16 2.06 -10.98
CA LYS A 65 10.77 1.71 -10.68
C LYS A 65 10.67 0.44 -9.84
N GLU A 66 11.54 -0.53 -10.05
CA GLU A 66 11.54 -1.76 -9.27
C GLU A 66 11.98 -1.52 -7.82
N ASP A 67 12.90 -0.58 -7.57
CA ASP A 67 13.36 -0.24 -6.22
C ASP A 67 12.25 0.39 -5.37
N ILE A 68 11.24 1.02 -5.99
CA ILE A 68 10.11 1.61 -5.26
C ILE A 68 9.23 0.57 -4.57
N LEU A 69 9.24 -0.68 -5.08
CA LEU A 69 8.51 -1.80 -4.48
C LEU A 69 9.14 -2.28 -3.17
N ASP A 70 10.39 -1.90 -2.90
CA ASP A 70 11.03 -2.20 -1.62
C ASP A 70 10.64 -1.21 -0.51
N ALA A 71 9.85 -0.18 -0.83
CA ALA A 71 9.34 0.78 0.15
C ALA A 71 8.30 0.08 1.08
N PRO A 72 8.43 0.20 2.41
CA PRO A 72 7.50 -0.46 3.33
C PRO A 72 6.05 0.01 3.19
N GLU A 73 5.84 1.22 2.67
CA GLU A 73 4.52 1.79 2.38
C GLU A 73 3.82 1.10 1.20
N VAL A 74 4.54 0.33 0.37
CA VAL A 74 4.03 -0.32 -0.85
C VAL A 74 3.80 -1.80 -0.61
N PHE A 75 2.56 -2.23 -0.84
CA PHE A 75 2.09 -3.59 -0.63
C PHE A 75 1.72 -4.21 -2.00
N ASP A 76 2.43 -5.27 -2.39
CA ASP A 76 2.13 -6.04 -3.60
C ASP A 76 0.95 -7.00 -3.32
N VAL A 77 -0.20 -6.74 -3.95
CA VAL A 77 -1.41 -7.56 -3.81
C VAL A 77 -1.24 -8.91 -4.54
N GLY A 78 -0.28 -9.02 -5.47
CA GLY A 78 0.04 -10.24 -6.21
C GLY A 78 -0.84 -10.50 -7.42
N ASP A 79 -1.83 -9.64 -7.69
CA ASP A 79 -2.70 -9.70 -8.87
C ASP A 79 -2.41 -8.59 -9.91
N GLY A 80 -1.33 -7.83 -9.69
CA GLY A 80 -0.91 -6.70 -10.52
C GLY A 80 -1.28 -5.33 -9.92
N ARG A 81 -2.06 -5.31 -8.84
CA ARG A 81 -2.37 -4.10 -8.07
C ARG A 81 -1.39 -3.90 -6.92
N TYR A 82 -1.28 -2.65 -6.51
CA TYR A 82 -0.46 -2.24 -5.36
C TYR A 82 -1.29 -1.39 -4.43
N LEU A 83 -1.16 -1.64 -3.13
CA LEU A 83 -1.73 -0.81 -2.08
C LEU A 83 -0.62 0.09 -1.52
N ILE A 84 -0.89 1.39 -1.42
CA ILE A 84 0.03 2.38 -0.86
C ILE A 84 -0.58 2.91 0.44
N VAL A 85 0.15 2.80 1.55
CA VAL A 85 -0.33 3.17 2.89
C VAL A 85 0.64 4.16 3.53
N GLU A 86 0.12 5.32 3.93
CA GLU A 86 0.87 6.33 4.67
C GLU A 86 1.06 5.90 6.15
N SER A 87 2.27 6.09 6.70
CA SER A 87 2.62 5.80 8.11
C SER A 87 2.56 7.00 9.04
#